data_AF-A0A6N9IUJ2-F1
#
_entry.id   AF-A0A6N9IUJ2-F1
#
_cell.length_a   1.000
_cell.length_b   1.000
_cell.length_c   1.000
_cell.angle_alpha   90.00
_cell.angle_beta   90.00
_cell.angle_gamma   90.00
#
_symmetry.space_group_name_H-M   'P 1'
#
loop_
_entity.id
_entity.type
_entity.pdbx_description
1 polymer ?
#
loop_
_entity_poly.entity_id
_entity_poly.type
_entity_poly.pdbx_seq_one_letter_code
_entity_poly.pdbx_strand_id
1 'polypeptide(L)'
;MTCTAILTEEKIEKIAQSIIDEYDLDHNNAEINVDDDGCQIVVEAPNHATVWVDICLNKLDKENEKQAQVTILNTIADKIKNFDADDEFEELWSYEFGHHNHFRPSQFIEMLLDDEDYFIECSKKMYQRAEELEYEIWELEEDE
;
A
#
# COMPACT_ATOMS: atom_id res chain seq x y z
N MET A 1 -4.25 9.04 35.41
CA MET A 1 -4.82 8.16 34.36
C MET A 1 -5.32 9.08 33.26
N THR A 2 -4.41 9.48 32.38
CA THR A 2 -4.78 9.99 31.05
C THR A 2 -5.29 8.78 30.28
N CYS A 3 -6.54 8.81 29.83
CA CYS A 3 -7.01 7.82 28.86
C CYS A 3 -6.24 8.11 27.58
N THR A 4 -5.19 7.34 27.29
CA THR A 4 -4.56 7.32 25.98
C THR A 4 -5.65 6.92 24.98
N ALA A 5 -5.94 7.77 24.00
CA ALA A 5 -6.95 7.47 23.00
C ALA A 5 -6.38 6.36 22.10
N ILE A 6 -6.97 5.17 22.16
CA ILE A 6 -6.62 4.06 21.29
C ILE A 6 -7.14 4.37 19.88
N LEU A 7 -6.30 4.18 18.85
CA LEU A 7 -6.71 4.30 17.45
C LEU A 7 -7.91 3.39 17.16
N THR A 8 -8.98 3.99 16.65
CA THR A 8 -10.17 3.27 16.20
C THR A 8 -9.98 2.72 14.79
N GLU A 9 -10.79 1.74 14.39
CA GLU A 9 -10.83 1.22 13.02
C GLU A 9 -11.02 2.34 11.99
N GLU A 10 -11.99 3.24 12.23
CA GLU A 10 -12.22 4.41 11.37
C GLU A 10 -10.97 5.31 11.22
N LYS A 11 -10.16 5.41 12.27
CA LYS A 11 -8.93 6.22 12.21
C LYS A 11 -7.83 5.49 11.44
N ILE A 12 -7.73 4.17 11.58
CA ILE A 12 -6.81 3.33 10.80
C ILE A 12 -7.18 3.38 9.31
N GLU A 13 -8.46 3.25 8.98
CA GLU A 13 -8.98 3.38 7.62
C GLU A 13 -8.61 4.75 7.02
N LYS A 14 -8.79 5.84 7.77
CA LYS A 14 -8.40 7.19 7.33
C LYS A 14 -6.89 7.33 7.09
N ILE A 15 -6.05 6.71 7.92
CA ILE A 15 -4.59 6.73 7.71
C ILE A 15 -4.25 5.97 6.44
N ALA A 16 -4.80 4.76 6.27
CA ALA A 16 -4.60 3.95 5.07
C ALA A 16 -5.07 4.70 3.80
N GLN A 17 -6.27 5.29 3.84
CA GLN A 17 -6.79 6.09 2.71
C GLN A 17 -5.89 7.28 2.39
N SER A 18 -5.40 7.99 3.40
CA SER A 18 -4.50 9.14 3.16
C SER A 18 -3.19 8.72 2.48
N ILE A 19 -2.69 7.51 2.77
CA ILE A 19 -1.52 6.95 2.10
C ILE A 19 -1.87 6.56 0.66
N ILE A 20 -3.02 5.92 0.43
CA ILE A 20 -3.45 5.58 -0.94
C ILE A 20 -3.59 6.84 -1.79
N ASP A 21 -4.20 7.90 -1.25
CA ASP A 21 -4.38 9.17 -1.93
C ASP A 21 -3.06 9.90 -2.20
N GLU A 22 -2.14 9.93 -1.21
CA GLU A 22 -0.85 10.62 -1.32
C GLU A 22 0.05 10.00 -2.39
N TYR A 23 -0.02 8.68 -2.55
CA TYR A 23 0.82 7.93 -3.49
C TYR A 23 0.09 7.56 -4.79
N ASP A 24 -1.11 8.10 -5.02
CA ASP A 24 -1.94 7.87 -6.21
C ASP A 24 -2.07 6.37 -6.52
N LEU A 25 -2.63 5.63 -5.56
CA LEU A 25 -2.74 4.16 -5.57
C LEU A 25 -4.19 3.66 -5.67
N ASP A 26 -5.13 4.54 -6.03
CA ASP A 26 -6.55 4.18 -6.16
C ASP A 26 -6.90 3.66 -7.56
N HIS A 27 -6.60 4.46 -8.59
CA HIS A 27 -6.88 4.16 -10.01
C HIS A 27 -8.24 3.50 -10.36
N ASN A 28 -9.23 3.64 -9.45
CA ASN A 28 -10.61 3.16 -9.44
C ASN A 28 -10.87 1.76 -8.84
N ASN A 29 -9.85 1.03 -8.39
CA ASN A 29 -9.99 -0.29 -7.76
C ASN A 29 -9.30 -0.39 -6.39
N ALA A 30 -8.87 0.71 -5.76
CA ALA A 30 -8.47 0.59 -4.36
C ALA A 30 -9.67 0.34 -3.45
N GLU A 31 -9.44 -0.52 -2.47
CA GLU A 31 -10.42 -0.88 -1.46
C GLU A 31 -9.72 -0.97 -0.11
N ILE A 32 -10.38 -0.50 0.94
CA ILE A 32 -9.93 -0.65 2.33
C ILE A 32 -11.06 -1.28 3.12
N ASN A 33 -10.77 -2.38 3.81
CA ASN A 33 -11.66 -2.99 4.78
C ASN A 33 -10.92 -3.15 6.11
N VAL A 34 -11.46 -2.55 7.17
CA VAL A 34 -10.92 -2.66 8.53
C VAL A 34 -11.96 -3.31 9.42
N ASP A 35 -11.57 -4.39 10.09
CA ASP A 35 -12.40 -5.11 11.04
C ASP A 35 -11.56 -5.68 12.20
N ASP A 36 -12.18 -6.47 13.08
CA ASP A 36 -11.52 -7.10 14.22
C ASP A 36 -10.36 -8.04 13.81
N ASP A 37 -10.40 -8.60 12.58
CA ASP A 37 -9.43 -9.58 12.09
C ASP A 37 -8.21 -8.92 11.43
N GLY A 38 -8.34 -7.71 10.88
CA GLY A 38 -7.24 -7.03 10.21
C GLY A 38 -7.64 -5.73 9.50
N CYS A 39 -6.67 -5.16 8.78
CA CYS A 39 -6.92 -4.16 7.76
C CYS A 39 -6.44 -4.72 6.41
N GLN A 40 -7.41 -5.00 5.53
CA GLN A 40 -7.19 -5.48 4.17
C GLN A 40 -7.25 -4.29 3.22
N ILE A 41 -6.25 -4.18 2.35
CA ILE A 41 -6.15 -3.10 1.39
C ILE A 41 -5.89 -3.70 0.02
N VAL A 42 -6.61 -3.23 -0.99
CA VAL A 42 -6.25 -3.36 -2.40
C VAL A 42 -5.72 -2.00 -2.85
N VAL A 43 -4.54 -1.99 -3.47
CA VAL A 43 -3.99 -0.81 -4.15
C VAL A 43 -3.85 -1.10 -5.63
N GLU A 44 -3.96 -0.07 -6.46
CA GLU A 44 -3.90 -0.17 -7.92
C GLU A 44 -2.88 0.81 -8.50
N ALA A 45 -2.16 0.40 -9.54
CA ALA A 45 -1.24 1.24 -10.31
C ALA A 45 -1.91 1.80 -11.60
N PRO A 46 -1.28 2.76 -12.30
CA PRO A 46 -1.90 3.44 -13.44
C PRO A 46 -2.38 2.54 -14.60
N ASN A 47 -1.75 1.40 -14.84
CA ASN A 47 -2.17 0.43 -15.87
C ASN A 47 -2.97 -0.76 -15.30
N HIS A 48 -3.57 -0.57 -14.13
CA HIS A 48 -4.52 -1.47 -13.49
C HIS A 48 -3.95 -2.75 -12.88
N ALA A 49 -2.62 -2.83 -12.68
CA ALA A 49 -2.07 -3.83 -11.78
C ALA A 49 -2.56 -3.58 -10.35
N THR A 50 -3.04 -4.63 -9.67
CA THR A 50 -3.53 -4.54 -8.29
C THR A 50 -2.67 -5.37 -7.35
N VAL A 51 -2.47 -4.88 -6.12
CA VAL A 51 -1.72 -5.59 -5.08
C VAL A 51 -2.58 -5.67 -3.81
N TRP A 52 -2.68 -6.87 -3.24
CA TRP A 52 -3.37 -7.10 -1.98
C TRP A 52 -2.41 -7.00 -0.78
N VAL A 53 -2.80 -6.19 0.21
CA VAL A 53 -2.04 -5.91 1.43
C VAL A 53 -2.90 -6.29 2.63
N ASP A 54 -2.29 -7.01 3.58
CA ASP A 54 -2.93 -7.39 4.84
C ASP A 54 -2.11 -6.87 6.02
N ILE A 55 -2.74 -6.03 6.84
CA ILE A 55 -2.16 -5.38 8.01
C ILE A 55 -2.79 -5.99 9.26
N CYS A 56 -1.96 -6.74 10.00
CA CYS A 56 -2.36 -7.27 11.29
C CYS A 56 -2.45 -6.15 12.33
N LEU A 57 -3.67 -5.83 12.79
CA LEU A 57 -3.90 -4.73 13.75
C LEU A 57 -3.17 -4.91 15.08
N ASN A 58 -2.79 -6.14 15.46
CA ASN A 58 -1.99 -6.41 16.65
C ASN A 58 -0.53 -5.95 16.54
N LYS A 59 -0.05 -5.66 15.32
CA LYS A 59 1.27 -5.09 15.07
C LYS A 59 1.25 -3.56 15.06
N LEU A 60 0.08 -2.94 15.04
CA LEU A 60 -0.04 -1.49 15.10
C LEU A 60 0.12 -1.03 16.55
N ASP A 61 0.94 0.00 16.74
CA ASP A 61 0.91 0.76 17.97
C ASP A 61 -0.36 1.62 17.97
N LYS A 62 -1.40 1.13 18.65
CA LYS A 62 -2.69 1.83 18.71
C LYS A 62 -2.68 3.04 19.66
N GLU A 63 -1.60 3.28 20.39
CA GLU A 63 -1.47 4.43 21.29
C GLU A 63 -0.70 5.58 20.62
N ASN A 64 0.07 5.28 19.57
CA ASN A 64 0.85 6.26 18.80
C ASN A 64 0.44 6.28 17.32
N GLU A 65 -0.29 7.32 16.92
CA GLU A 65 -0.76 7.52 15.53
C GLU A 65 0.38 7.52 14.51
N LYS A 66 1.51 8.18 14.81
CA LYS A 66 2.65 8.22 13.89
C LYS A 66 3.29 6.85 13.74
N GLN A 67 3.42 6.11 14.83
CA GLN A 67 3.98 4.75 14.79
C GLN A 67 3.06 3.78 14.04
N ALA A 68 1.73 3.90 14.17
CA ALA A 68 0.79 3.16 13.35
C ALA A 68 0.93 3.52 11.86
N GLN A 69 1.08 4.81 11.53
CA GLN A 69 1.31 5.27 10.16
C GLN A 69 2.59 4.68 9.56
N VAL A 70 3.70 4.65 10.33
CA VAL A 70 4.96 4.01 9.93
C VAL A 70 4.74 2.53 9.58
N THR A 71 4.02 1.79 10.42
CA THR A 71 3.74 0.37 10.17
C THR A 71 2.89 0.16 8.91
N ILE A 72 1.89 1.01 8.68
CA ILE A 72 1.04 0.93 7.49
C ILE A 72 1.86 1.24 6.22
N LEU A 73 2.64 2.33 6.22
CA LEU A 73 3.54 2.70 5.11
C LEU A 73 4.49 1.56 4.76
N ASN A 74 5.20 1.02 5.75
CA ASN A 74 6.16 -0.06 5.54
C ASN A 74 5.48 -1.33 5.01
N THR A 75 4.28 -1.67 5.51
CA THR A 75 3.56 -2.86 5.06
C THR A 75 3.09 -2.74 3.60
N ILE A 76 2.56 -1.58 3.20
CA ILE A 76 2.19 -1.34 1.80
C ILE A 76 3.43 -1.36 0.91
N ALA A 77 4.49 -0.63 1.30
CA ALA A 77 5.75 -0.57 0.56
C ALA A 77 6.37 -1.95 0.36
N ASP A 78 6.38 -2.78 1.41
CA ASP A 78 6.87 -4.16 1.36
C ASP A 78 6.09 -5.04 0.39
N LYS A 79 4.78 -4.78 0.20
CA LYS A 79 3.95 -5.56 -0.70
C LYS A 79 4.12 -5.11 -2.14
N ILE A 80 3.99 -3.81 -2.42
CA ILE A 80 4.03 -3.30 -3.80
C ILE A 80 5.41 -3.46 -4.44
N LYS A 81 6.50 -3.40 -3.67
CA LYS A 81 7.87 -3.61 -4.21
C LYS A 81 8.13 -5.02 -4.74
N ASN A 82 7.30 -5.99 -4.36
CA ASN A 82 7.44 -7.39 -4.76
C ASN A 82 6.50 -7.74 -5.92
N PHE A 83 5.77 -6.77 -6.47
CA PHE A 83 5.06 -6.95 -7.72
C PHE A 83 6.08 -7.33 -8.82
N ASP A 84 5.77 -8.35 -9.62
CA ASP A 84 6.64 -8.87 -10.66
C ASP A 84 5.84 -8.96 -11.96
N ALA A 85 6.22 -8.16 -12.96
CA ALA A 85 5.49 -8.06 -14.21
C ALA A 85 5.52 -9.37 -15.03
N ASP A 86 6.59 -10.15 -14.93
CA ASP A 86 6.73 -11.42 -15.65
C ASP A 86 5.81 -12.48 -15.03
N ASP A 87 5.78 -12.60 -13.70
CA ASP A 87 4.91 -13.54 -12.98
C ASP A 87 3.42 -13.24 -13.27
N GLU A 88 3.01 -11.98 -13.22
CA GLU A 88 1.64 -11.54 -13.52
C GLU A 88 1.27 -11.78 -15.00
N PHE A 89 2.21 -11.56 -15.91
CA PHE A 89 2.00 -11.87 -17.32
C PHE A 89 1.81 -13.38 -17.54
N GLU A 90 2.60 -14.23 -16.90
CA GLU A 90 2.48 -15.68 -16.98
C GLU A 90 1.14 -16.19 -16.41
N GLU A 91 0.63 -15.57 -15.36
CA GLU A 91 -0.65 -15.93 -14.75
C GLU A 91 -1.86 -15.47 -15.59
N LEU A 92 -1.84 -14.21 -16.05
CA LEU A 92 -3.03 -13.57 -16.65
C LEU A 92 -3.12 -13.74 -18.17
N TRP A 93 -1.97 -13.82 -18.86
CA TRP A 93 -1.98 -13.76 -20.31
C TRP A 93 -2.55 -15.04 -20.95
N SER A 94 -3.55 -14.84 -21.80
CA SER A 94 -4.04 -15.85 -22.74
C SER A 94 -4.42 -15.20 -24.06
N TYR A 95 -4.50 -16.00 -25.13
CA TYR A 95 -4.98 -15.50 -26.42
C TYR A 95 -6.39 -14.92 -26.31
N GLU A 96 -7.27 -15.59 -25.56
CA GLU A 96 -8.64 -15.16 -25.30
C GLU A 96 -8.68 -13.82 -24.55
N PHE A 97 -7.86 -13.66 -23.51
CA PHE A 97 -7.72 -12.41 -22.77
C PHE A 97 -7.28 -11.26 -23.68
N GLY A 98 -6.20 -11.46 -24.45
CA GLY A 98 -5.68 -10.46 -25.38
C GLY A 98 -6.70 -10.08 -26.45
N HIS A 99 -7.42 -11.06 -27.01
CA HIS A 99 -8.46 -10.80 -28.00
C HIS A 99 -9.66 -10.03 -27.41
N HIS A 100 -10.11 -10.39 -26.19
CA HIS A 100 -11.22 -9.73 -25.53
C HIS A 100 -10.92 -8.27 -25.16
N ASN A 101 -9.72 -8.03 -24.64
CA ASN A 101 -9.28 -6.71 -24.19
C ASN A 101 -8.56 -5.89 -25.28
N HIS A 102 -8.46 -6.44 -26.50
CA HIS A 102 -7.77 -5.82 -27.64
C HIS A 102 -6.30 -5.49 -27.39
N PHE A 103 -5.61 -6.34 -26.63
CA PHE A 103 -4.17 -6.24 -26.37
C PHE A 103 -3.36 -7.20 -27.24
N ARG A 104 -2.16 -6.76 -27.62
CA ARG A 104 -1.08 -7.67 -28.03
C ARG A 104 -0.29 -8.11 -26.80
N PRO A 105 0.34 -9.30 -26.82
CA PRO A 105 1.16 -9.75 -25.70
C PRO A 105 2.20 -8.71 -25.29
N SER A 106 2.89 -8.13 -26.27
CA SER A 106 3.92 -7.11 -26.04
C SER A 106 3.39 -5.82 -25.41
N GLN A 107 2.13 -5.47 -25.64
CA GLN A 107 1.53 -4.27 -25.04
C GLN A 107 1.14 -4.54 -23.59
N PHE A 108 0.63 -5.74 -23.31
CA PHE A 108 0.24 -6.09 -21.95
C PHE A 108 1.45 -6.19 -21.02
N ILE A 109 2.54 -6.83 -21.44
CA ILE A 109 3.77 -6.84 -20.63
C ILE A 109 4.38 -5.45 -20.44
N GLU A 110 4.31 -4.57 -21.46
CA GLU A 110 4.79 -3.19 -21.32
C GLU A 110 4.00 -2.42 -20.26
N MET A 111 2.68 -2.62 -20.20
CA MET A 111 1.83 -2.03 -19.15
C MET A 111 2.17 -2.55 -17.75
N LEU A 112 2.43 -3.86 -17.60
CA LEU A 112 2.80 -4.45 -16.31
C LEU A 112 4.18 -3.95 -15.84
N LEU A 113 5.14 -3.80 -16.76
CA LEU A 113 6.46 -3.24 -16.46
C LEU A 113 6.39 -1.77 -16.02
N ASP A 114 5.54 -0.96 -16.67
CA ASP A 114 5.30 0.42 -16.27
C ASP A 114 4.71 0.49 -14.84
N ASP A 115 3.81 -0.44 -14.48
CA ASP A 115 3.22 -0.53 -13.14
C ASP A 115 4.21 -1.07 -12.09
N GLU A 116 5.08 -2.01 -12.45
CA GLU A 116 6.16 -2.48 -11.59
C GLU A 116 7.12 -1.33 -11.23
N ASP A 117 7.58 -0.58 -12.23
CA ASP A 117 8.44 0.59 -12.03
C ASP A 117 7.73 1.64 -11.16
N TYR A 118 6.43 1.85 -11.37
CA TYR A 118 5.62 2.74 -10.55
C TYR A 118 5.58 2.31 -9.07
N PHE A 119 5.27 1.03 -8.80
CA PHE A 119 5.24 0.50 -7.45
C PHE A 119 6.61 0.54 -6.77
N ILE A 120 7.70 0.27 -7.50
CA ILE A 120 9.06 0.39 -6.99
C ILE A 120 9.35 1.84 -6.55
N GLU A 121 9.02 2.83 -7.36
CA GLU A 121 9.22 4.23 -7.00
C GLU A 121 8.33 4.68 -5.83
N CYS A 122 7.08 4.22 -5.76
CA CYS A 122 6.20 4.47 -4.62
C CYS A 122 6.77 3.85 -3.33
N SER A 123 7.23 2.60 -3.37
CA SER A 123 7.80 1.94 -2.18
C SER A 123 9.01 2.69 -1.62
N LYS A 124 9.91 3.20 -2.47
CA LYS A 124 11.08 3.98 -2.06
C LYS A 124 10.68 5.25 -1.30
N LYS A 125 9.69 5.97 -1.83
CA LYS A 125 9.16 7.19 -1.19
C LYS A 125 8.47 6.88 0.13
N MET A 126 7.71 5.78 0.19
CA MET A 126 7.06 5.32 1.42
C MET A 126 8.07 4.98 2.52
N TYR A 127 9.15 4.27 2.19
CA TYR A 127 10.23 3.99 3.16
C TYR A 127 10.88 5.28 3.67
N GLN A 128 11.18 6.21 2.76
CA GLN A 128 11.74 7.50 3.17
C GLN A 128 10.79 8.23 4.13
N ARG A 129 9.48 8.27 3.83
CA ARG A 129 8.51 8.92 4.71
C ARG A 129 8.38 8.22 6.06
N ALA A 130 8.48 6.89 6.09
CA ALA A 130 8.49 6.12 7.32
C ALA A 130 9.71 6.47 8.19
N GLU A 131 10.91 6.55 7.60
CA GLU A 131 12.13 6.97 8.31
C GLU A 131 12.03 8.40 8.86
N GLU A 132 11.45 9.34 8.08
CA GLU A 132 11.19 10.71 8.54
C GLU A 132 10.26 10.75 9.75
N LEU A 133 9.17 9.96 9.73
CA LEU A 133 8.23 9.86 10.85
C LEU A 133 8.87 9.24 12.09
N GLU A 134 9.69 8.21 11.94
CA GLU A 134 10.43 7.61 13.07
C GLU A 134 11.38 8.62 13.72
N TYR A 135 12.07 9.44 12.91
CA TYR A 135 12.91 10.51 13.42
C TYR A 135 12.10 11.59 14.17
N GLU A 136 10.94 12.00 13.62
CA GLU A 136 10.03 12.93 14.29
C GLU A 136 9.51 12.38 15.63
N ILE A 137 9.28 11.07 15.76
CA ILE A 137 8.87 10.43 17.01
C ILE A 137 10.01 10.50 18.03
N TRP A 138 11.22 10.12 17.61
CA TRP A 138 12.40 10.13 18.48
C TRP A 138 12.74 11.52 19.02
N GLU A 139 12.67 12.57 18.20
CA GLU A 139 12.91 13.95 18.66
C GLU A 139 11.91 14.39 19.75
N LEU A 140 10.64 13.97 19.64
CA LEU A 140 9.61 14.31 20.63
C LEU A 140 9.83 13.59 21.95
N GLU A 141 10.35 12.36 21.93
CA GLU A 141 10.64 11.57 23.13
C GLU A 141 11.88 12.07 23.88
N GLU A 142 12.85 12.70 23.20
CA GLU A 142 14.03 13.30 23.86
C GLU A 142 13.72 14.63 24.57
N ASP A 143 12.65 15.32 24.17
CA ASP A 143 12.23 16.62 24.70
C ASP A 143 11.24 16.53 25.91
N GLU A 144 10.77 15.32 26.27
CA GLU A 144 9.87 15.04 27.42
C GLU A 144 10.60 14.62 28.73
#